data_AF-A0A2T0SVK0-F1
#
_entry.id   AF-A0A2T0SVK0-F1
#
_cell.length_a   1.000
_cell.length_b   1.000
_cell.length_c   1.000
_cell.angle_alpha   90.00
_cell.angle_beta   90.00
_cell.angle_gamma   90.00
#
_symmetry.space_group_name_H-M   'P 1'
#
loop_
_entity.id
_entity.type
_entity.pdbx_description
1 polymer ?
#
loop_
_entity_poly.entity_id
_entity_poly.type
_entity_poly.pdbx_seq_one_letter_code
_entity_poly.pdbx_strand_id
1 'polypeptide(L)'
;MSDWKSEALRRIAADPAAIRELFPVVRRRCGAGAAADVRAELLAALPATALAEEVAGLYRYGDPAEKRAVLAALSALPVGDAGLPLVREALRTNDTTLVAAALGPYALARLDPAAYRQAVLKCVFMGIPLAEIGTVRVDGELRGMLRSFADERSAAGRPVPADVVTILAGEA
;
A
#
# COMPACT_ATOMS: atom_id res chain seq x y z
N MET A 1 8.64 -23.74 8.43
CA MET A 1 9.03 -22.33 8.64
C MET A 1 10.55 -22.30 8.77
N SER A 2 11.29 -21.53 7.95
CA SER A 2 12.77 -21.56 7.96
C SER A 2 13.33 -21.13 9.33
N ASP A 3 14.35 -21.85 9.83
CA ASP A 3 15.01 -21.58 11.13
C ASP A 3 15.45 -20.12 11.28
N TRP A 4 15.89 -19.51 10.17
CA TRP A 4 16.28 -18.10 10.15
C TRP A 4 15.12 -17.15 10.50
N LYS A 5 13.92 -17.41 9.97
CA LYS A 5 12.75 -16.55 10.22
C LYS A 5 12.34 -16.63 11.69
N SER A 6 12.29 -17.84 12.25
CA SER A 6 11.95 -18.06 13.67
C SER A 6 12.90 -17.34 14.62
N GLU A 7 14.21 -17.36 14.32
CA GLU A 7 15.22 -16.60 15.07
C GLU A 7 15.05 -15.08 14.88
N ALA A 8 14.83 -14.62 13.65
CA ALA A 8 14.63 -13.20 13.37
C ALA A 8 13.42 -12.62 14.12
N LEU A 9 12.30 -13.35 14.16
CA LEU A 9 11.10 -12.95 14.91
C LEU A 9 11.38 -12.83 16.41
N ARG A 10 12.08 -13.81 17.00
CA ARG A 10 12.47 -13.76 18.42
C ARG A 10 13.42 -12.60 18.71
N ARG A 11 14.39 -12.33 17.83
CA ARG A 11 15.33 -11.22 18.00
C ARG A 11 14.62 -9.88 17.93
N ILE A 12 13.69 -9.68 16.99
CA ILE A 12 12.91 -8.42 16.88
C ILE A 12 12.03 -8.20 18.11
N ALA A 13 11.40 -9.26 18.63
CA ALA A 13 10.58 -9.16 19.82
C ALA A 13 11.38 -8.75 21.07
N ALA A 14 12.66 -9.17 21.16
CA ALA A 14 13.57 -8.82 22.26
C ALA A 14 14.29 -7.48 22.06
N ASP A 15 14.66 -7.17 20.82
CA ASP A 15 15.38 -5.96 20.39
C ASP A 15 14.76 -5.44 19.09
N PRO A 16 13.81 -4.49 19.17
CA PRO A 16 13.11 -3.97 18.00
C PRO A 16 14.05 -3.38 16.95
N ALA A 17 15.20 -2.81 17.35
CA ALA A 17 16.15 -2.21 16.42
C ALA A 17 16.79 -3.24 15.47
N ALA A 18 16.77 -4.53 15.83
CA ALA A 18 17.26 -5.61 14.98
C ALA A 18 16.50 -5.70 13.64
N ILE A 19 15.25 -5.20 13.56
CA ILE A 19 14.49 -5.20 12.31
C ILE A 19 15.20 -4.43 11.21
N ARG A 20 15.97 -3.38 11.56
CA ARG A 20 16.71 -2.53 10.60
C ARG A 20 17.76 -3.33 9.82
N GLU A 21 18.34 -4.36 10.43
CA GLU A 21 19.31 -5.26 9.80
C GLU A 21 18.63 -6.47 9.12
N LEU A 22 17.54 -6.97 9.70
CA LEU A 22 16.88 -8.20 9.28
C LEU A 22 15.94 -7.98 8.10
N PHE A 23 15.26 -6.85 8.04
CA PHE A 23 14.27 -6.52 7.02
C PHE A 23 14.86 -6.44 5.60
N PRO A 24 16.06 -5.86 5.38
CA PRO A 24 16.64 -5.81 4.05
C PRO A 24 17.10 -7.16 3.52
N VAL A 25 17.58 -8.04 4.40
CA VAL A 25 18.13 -9.35 4.00
C VAL A 25 17.05 -10.42 3.76
N VAL A 26 15.77 -10.13 4.02
CA VAL A 26 14.65 -11.07 3.86
C VAL A 26 14.65 -11.72 2.48
N ARG A 27 14.79 -10.94 1.39
CA ARG A 27 14.79 -11.48 0.02
C ARG A 27 15.91 -12.51 -0.19
N ARG A 28 17.10 -12.24 0.34
CA ARG A 28 18.25 -13.14 0.23
C ARG A 28 18.07 -14.41 1.05
N ARG A 29 17.39 -14.32 2.20
CA ARG A 29 17.22 -15.42 3.15
C ARG A 29 16.02 -16.33 2.83
N CYS A 30 14.96 -15.77 2.28
CA CYS A 30 13.68 -16.46 2.06
C CYS A 30 13.27 -16.54 0.58
N GLY A 31 14.01 -15.91 -0.33
CA GLY A 31 13.67 -15.82 -1.75
C GLY A 31 12.67 -14.71 -2.06
N ALA A 32 12.57 -14.32 -3.33
CA ALA A 32 11.72 -13.22 -3.78
C ALA A 32 10.23 -13.48 -3.57
N GLY A 33 9.77 -14.72 -3.81
CA GLY A 33 8.36 -15.09 -3.69
C GLY A 33 7.80 -14.99 -2.26
N ALA A 34 8.62 -15.25 -1.24
CA ALA A 34 8.20 -15.18 0.16
C ALA A 34 8.57 -13.84 0.84
N ALA A 35 9.25 -12.94 0.15
CA ALA A 35 9.86 -11.78 0.80
C ALA A 35 8.83 -10.79 1.38
N ALA A 36 7.70 -10.60 0.70
CA ALA A 36 6.63 -9.72 1.15
C ALA A 36 5.98 -10.26 2.44
N ASP A 37 5.57 -11.53 2.44
CA ASP A 37 4.91 -12.18 3.57
C ASP A 37 5.83 -12.22 4.80
N VAL A 38 7.11 -12.59 4.60
CA VAL A 38 8.07 -12.63 5.70
C VAL A 38 8.32 -11.22 6.26
N ARG A 39 8.39 -10.19 5.42
CA ARG A 39 8.50 -8.80 5.90
C ARG A 39 7.29 -8.36 6.72
N ALA A 40 6.08 -8.74 6.31
CA ALA A 40 4.87 -8.47 7.09
C ALA A 40 4.93 -9.17 8.46
N GLU A 41 5.38 -10.42 8.52
CA GLU A 41 5.58 -11.14 9.78
C GLU A 41 6.64 -10.48 10.69
N LEU A 42 7.76 -10.01 10.12
CA LEU A 42 8.79 -9.29 10.90
C LEU A 42 8.23 -7.99 11.49
N LEU A 43 7.41 -7.25 10.74
CA LEU A 43 6.75 -6.04 11.24
C LEU A 43 5.74 -6.37 12.35
N ALA A 44 5.00 -7.47 12.22
CA ALA A 44 4.05 -7.93 13.23
C ALA A 44 4.72 -8.41 14.53
N ALA A 45 6.01 -8.76 14.49
CA ALA A 45 6.78 -9.12 15.68
C ALA A 45 7.27 -7.90 16.49
N LEU A 46 7.13 -6.68 15.98
CA LEU A 46 7.51 -5.48 16.71
C LEU A 46 6.60 -5.25 17.92
N PRO A 47 7.15 -4.94 19.10
CA PRO A 47 6.37 -4.44 20.23
C PRO A 47 5.62 -3.14 19.86
N ALA A 48 4.41 -2.98 20.37
CA ALA A 48 3.55 -1.82 20.07
C ALA A 48 4.24 -0.47 20.37
N THR A 49 5.14 -0.43 21.37
CA THR A 49 5.91 0.77 21.75
C THR A 49 6.94 1.20 20.72
N ALA A 50 7.46 0.29 19.89
CA ALA A 50 8.47 0.58 18.87
C ALA A 50 7.90 0.56 17.44
N LEU A 51 6.72 -0.04 17.26
CA LEU A 51 6.11 -0.34 15.97
C LEU A 51 6.05 0.89 15.04
N ALA A 52 5.50 2.01 15.51
CA ALA A 52 5.31 3.20 14.69
C ALA A 52 6.65 3.81 14.23
N GLU A 53 7.66 3.85 15.11
CA GLU A 53 8.98 4.40 14.80
C GLU A 53 9.70 3.53 13.76
N GLU A 54 9.74 2.21 13.97
CA GLU A 54 10.42 1.29 13.06
C GLU A 54 9.72 1.22 11.69
N VAL A 55 8.38 1.18 11.67
CA VAL A 55 7.60 1.22 10.41
C VAL A 55 7.91 2.49 9.62
N ALA A 56 7.94 3.66 10.28
CA ALA A 56 8.28 4.92 9.61
C ALA A 56 9.73 4.95 9.12
N GLY A 57 10.67 4.43 9.92
CA GLY A 57 12.09 4.32 9.54
C GLY A 57 12.31 3.43 8.33
N LEU A 58 11.72 2.22 8.34
CA LEU A 58 11.81 1.26 7.23
C LEU A 58 11.19 1.83 5.95
N TYR A 59 10.05 2.54 6.05
CA TYR A 59 9.48 3.20 4.88
C TYR A 59 10.36 4.36 4.37
N ARG A 60 10.97 5.15 5.26
CA ARG A 60 11.77 6.31 4.86
C ARG A 60 13.04 5.87 4.12
N TYR A 61 13.77 4.91 4.68
CA TYR A 61 15.11 4.54 4.23
C TYR A 61 15.17 3.26 3.40
N GLY A 62 14.08 2.49 3.35
CA GLY A 62 14.06 1.23 2.61
C GLY A 62 14.09 1.38 1.09
N ASP A 63 14.47 0.31 0.40
CA ASP A 63 14.35 0.21 -1.06
C ASP A 63 12.87 0.16 -1.51
N PRO A 64 12.56 0.30 -2.81
CA PRO A 64 11.17 0.27 -3.27
C PRO A 64 10.39 -0.99 -2.87
N ALA A 65 11.04 -2.17 -2.82
CA ALA A 65 10.37 -3.41 -2.42
C ALA A 65 10.09 -3.46 -0.92
N GLU A 66 10.97 -2.89 -0.10
CA GLU A 66 10.82 -2.72 1.34
C GLU A 66 9.69 -1.74 1.66
N LYS A 67 9.66 -0.58 1.00
CA LYS A 67 8.59 0.41 1.15
C LYS A 67 7.22 -0.15 0.80
N ARG A 68 7.12 -0.91 -0.31
CA ARG A 68 5.88 -1.61 -0.68
C ARG A 68 5.44 -2.61 0.39
N ALA A 69 6.37 -3.39 0.93
CA ALA A 69 6.06 -4.35 1.99
C ALA A 69 5.54 -3.67 3.26
N VAL A 70 6.13 -2.51 3.63
CA VAL A 70 5.64 -1.69 4.74
C VAL A 70 4.21 -1.22 4.48
N LEU A 71 3.95 -0.60 3.32
CA LEU A 71 2.62 -0.07 2.96
C LEU A 71 1.55 -1.17 2.93
N ALA A 72 1.85 -2.31 2.32
CA ALA A 72 0.93 -3.44 2.24
C ALA A 72 0.58 -4.02 3.61
N ALA A 73 1.53 -4.02 4.56
CA ALA A 73 1.33 -4.56 5.90
C ALA A 73 0.52 -3.65 6.83
N LEU A 74 0.41 -2.34 6.54
CA LEU A 74 -0.19 -1.35 7.48
C LEU A 74 -1.57 -1.73 8.00
N SER A 75 -2.40 -2.37 7.17
CA SER A 75 -3.78 -2.76 7.56
C SER A 75 -3.84 -3.86 8.61
N ALA A 76 -2.78 -4.68 8.71
CA ALA A 76 -2.67 -5.77 9.68
C ALA A 76 -1.92 -5.35 10.96
N LEU A 77 -1.31 -4.17 10.98
CA LEU A 77 -0.50 -3.69 12.09
C LEU A 77 -1.30 -2.72 12.98
N PRO A 78 -1.12 -2.74 14.31
CA PRO A 78 -1.76 -1.80 15.23
C PRO A 78 -1.05 -0.42 15.23
N VAL A 79 -0.76 0.13 14.05
CA VAL A 79 -0.08 1.44 13.87
C VAL A 79 -0.99 2.65 14.07
N GLY A 80 -2.32 2.45 14.14
CA GLY A 80 -3.28 3.54 14.25
C GLY A 80 -3.14 4.56 13.12
N ASP A 81 -3.17 5.85 13.43
CA ASP A 81 -3.02 6.94 12.46
C ASP A 81 -1.55 7.22 12.08
N ALA A 82 -0.58 6.57 12.73
CA ALA A 82 0.84 6.78 12.45
C ALA A 82 1.26 6.32 11.04
N GLY A 83 0.45 5.48 10.38
CA GLY A 83 0.66 5.07 8.98
C GLY A 83 0.18 6.09 7.95
N LEU A 84 -0.67 7.06 8.32
CA LEU A 84 -1.22 8.05 7.37
C LEU A 84 -0.15 8.91 6.68
N PRO A 85 0.90 9.40 7.36
CA PRO A 85 1.96 10.14 6.70
C PRO A 85 2.66 9.33 5.60
N LEU A 86 2.85 8.02 5.80
CA LEU A 86 3.52 7.13 4.84
C LEU A 86 2.66 6.95 3.59
N VAL A 87 1.36 6.68 3.76
CA VAL A 87 0.40 6.60 2.65
C VAL A 87 0.36 7.90 1.88
N ARG A 88 0.22 9.04 2.56
CA ARG A 88 0.19 10.37 1.92
C ARG A 88 1.48 10.67 1.17
N GLU A 89 2.63 10.17 1.64
CA GLU A 89 3.90 10.33 0.95
C GLU A 89 3.99 9.46 -0.31
N ALA A 90 3.62 8.18 -0.21
CA ALA A 90 3.59 7.27 -1.34
C ALA A 90 2.65 7.79 -2.45
N LEU A 91 1.48 8.32 -2.08
CA LEU A 91 0.52 8.94 -2.99
C LEU A 91 1.00 10.25 -3.63
N ARG A 92 2.08 10.86 -3.15
CA ARG A 92 2.73 12.01 -3.80
C ARG A 92 3.78 11.61 -4.84
N THR A 93 4.17 10.33 -4.89
CA THR A 93 5.15 9.82 -5.87
C THR A 93 4.52 9.49 -7.22
N ASN A 94 5.35 9.30 -8.26
CA ASN A 94 4.91 8.75 -9.56
C ASN A 94 5.28 7.26 -9.73
N ASP A 95 5.73 6.60 -8.66
CA ASP A 95 5.99 5.16 -8.67
C ASP A 95 4.67 4.40 -8.55
N THR A 96 4.23 3.79 -9.66
CA THR A 96 2.96 3.06 -9.73
C THR A 96 2.87 1.95 -8.69
N THR A 97 3.99 1.29 -8.40
CA THR A 97 4.04 0.16 -7.48
C THR A 97 3.92 0.60 -6.02
N LEU A 98 4.43 1.79 -5.67
CA LEU A 98 4.24 2.40 -4.35
C LEU A 98 2.83 2.97 -4.20
N VAL A 99 2.31 3.63 -5.24
CA VAL A 99 0.94 4.17 -5.23
C VAL A 99 -0.08 3.03 -5.06
N ALA A 100 0.09 1.92 -5.78
CA ALA A 100 -0.77 0.75 -5.64
C ALA A 100 -0.73 0.16 -4.22
N ALA A 101 0.48 -0.06 -3.68
CA ALA A 101 0.65 -0.57 -2.32
C ALA A 101 0.07 0.36 -1.24
N ALA A 102 0.13 1.68 -1.46
CA ALA A 102 -0.36 2.68 -0.51
C ALA A 102 -1.89 2.74 -0.44
N LEU A 103 -2.58 2.49 -1.56
CA LEU A 103 -4.03 2.65 -1.65
C LEU A 103 -4.82 1.39 -1.25
N GLY A 104 -4.17 0.43 -0.60
CA GLY A 104 -4.78 -0.79 -0.07
C GLY A 104 -5.73 -0.58 1.12
N PRO A 105 -6.07 -1.65 1.87
CA PRO A 105 -7.11 -1.62 2.91
C PRO A 105 -6.89 -0.58 4.02
N TYR A 106 -5.63 -0.25 4.34
CA TYR A 106 -5.33 0.77 5.32
C TYR A 106 -5.79 2.16 4.86
N ALA A 107 -5.53 2.52 3.60
CA ALA A 107 -5.97 3.79 3.04
C ALA A 107 -7.49 3.87 2.91
N LEU A 108 -8.14 2.78 2.51
CA LEU A 108 -9.61 2.68 2.48
C LEU A 108 -10.24 2.94 3.86
N ALA A 109 -9.58 2.50 4.93
CA ALA A 109 -10.06 2.67 6.29
C ALA A 109 -9.72 4.04 6.92
N ARG A 110 -8.62 4.68 6.50
CA ARG A 110 -8.01 5.81 7.23
C ARG A 110 -7.98 7.13 6.46
N LEU A 111 -7.98 7.11 5.12
CA LEU A 111 -8.03 8.35 4.36
C LEU A 111 -9.40 9.01 4.51
N ASP A 112 -9.40 10.34 4.55
CA ASP A 112 -10.64 11.08 4.38
C ASP A 112 -11.25 10.81 2.99
N PRO A 113 -12.58 10.89 2.83
CA PRO A 113 -13.23 10.52 1.59
C PRO A 113 -12.69 11.27 0.36
N ALA A 114 -12.43 12.57 0.48
CA ALA A 114 -11.94 13.39 -0.62
C ALA A 114 -10.54 12.95 -1.08
N ALA A 115 -9.62 12.75 -0.13
CA ALA A 115 -8.28 12.25 -0.44
C ALA A 115 -8.31 10.84 -1.05
N TYR A 116 -9.18 9.95 -0.57
CA TYR A 116 -9.34 8.61 -1.13
C TYR A 116 -9.80 8.66 -2.60
N ARG A 117 -10.81 9.47 -2.92
CA ARG A 117 -11.30 9.63 -4.31
C ARG A 117 -10.21 10.15 -5.25
N GLN A 118 -9.47 11.18 -4.83
CA GLN A 118 -8.36 11.72 -5.60
C GLN A 118 -7.26 10.69 -5.83
N ALA A 119 -6.97 9.86 -4.82
CA ALA A 119 -6.00 8.78 -4.95
C ALA A 119 -6.47 7.69 -5.94
N VAL A 120 -7.75 7.29 -5.92
CA VAL A 120 -8.31 6.34 -6.89
C VAL A 120 -8.27 6.92 -8.30
N LEU A 121 -8.68 8.17 -8.47
CA LEU A 121 -8.62 8.85 -9.78
C LEU A 121 -7.18 8.92 -10.29
N LYS A 122 -6.21 9.19 -9.41
CA LYS A 122 -4.79 9.16 -9.74
C LYS A 122 -4.36 7.76 -10.23
N CYS A 123 -4.77 6.68 -9.57
CA CYS A 123 -4.50 5.31 -10.04
C CYS A 123 -4.99 5.10 -11.47
N VAL A 124 -6.22 5.52 -11.78
CA VAL A 124 -6.79 5.45 -13.13
C VAL A 124 -5.94 6.24 -14.13
N PHE A 125 -5.54 7.47 -13.81
CA PHE A 125 -4.66 8.29 -14.66
C PHE A 125 -3.29 7.65 -14.90
N MET A 126 -2.74 6.99 -13.89
CA MET A 126 -1.45 6.31 -13.96
C MET A 126 -1.53 4.93 -14.64
N GLY A 127 -2.73 4.46 -14.99
CA GLY A 127 -2.93 3.13 -15.56
C GLY A 127 -2.70 1.98 -14.56
N ILE A 128 -2.84 2.25 -13.26
CA ILE A 128 -2.77 1.24 -12.21
C ILE A 128 -4.11 0.48 -12.20
N PRO A 129 -4.12 -0.85 -12.40
CA PRO A 129 -5.34 -1.64 -12.31
C PRO A 129 -5.95 -1.52 -10.91
N LEU A 130 -7.26 -1.22 -10.81
CA LEU A 130 -7.93 -1.07 -9.52
C LEU A 130 -8.00 -2.39 -8.74
N ALA A 131 -7.86 -3.53 -9.42
CA ALA A 131 -7.71 -4.82 -8.75
C ALA A 131 -6.46 -4.91 -7.87
N GLU A 132 -5.39 -4.15 -8.17
CA GLU A 132 -4.15 -4.15 -7.38
C GLU A 132 -4.29 -3.42 -6.04
N ILE A 133 -5.24 -2.48 -5.94
CA ILE A 133 -5.51 -1.72 -4.70
C ILE A 133 -6.60 -2.38 -3.84
N GLY A 134 -7.18 -3.49 -4.31
CA GLY A 134 -8.23 -4.23 -3.63
C GLY A 134 -9.62 -3.60 -3.77
N THR A 135 -10.44 -3.70 -2.73
CA THR A 135 -11.80 -3.16 -2.75
C THR A 135 -11.79 -1.64 -2.86
N VAL A 136 -12.50 -1.10 -3.84
CA VAL A 136 -12.67 0.34 -4.02
C VAL A 136 -14.03 0.77 -3.49
N ARG A 137 -14.05 1.76 -2.58
CA ARG A 137 -15.30 2.42 -2.18
C ARG A 137 -15.73 3.37 -3.29
N VAL A 138 -16.81 3.04 -3.98
CA VAL A 138 -17.41 3.89 -5.01
C VAL A 138 -18.64 4.59 -4.46
N ASP A 139 -18.56 5.92 -4.35
CA ASP A 139 -19.70 6.78 -4.07
C ASP A 139 -20.05 7.65 -5.30
N GLY A 140 -21.12 8.45 -5.17
CA GLY A 140 -21.61 9.30 -6.26
C GLY A 140 -20.58 10.32 -6.74
N GLU A 141 -19.75 10.84 -5.84
CA GLU A 141 -18.72 11.82 -6.20
C GLU A 141 -17.59 11.15 -7.00
N LEU A 142 -17.08 10.00 -6.55
CA LEU A 142 -16.10 9.23 -7.31
C LEU A 142 -16.63 8.83 -8.69
N ARG A 143 -17.89 8.37 -8.76
CA ARG A 143 -18.54 8.02 -10.02
C ARG A 143 -18.62 9.23 -10.96
N GLY A 144 -18.95 10.41 -10.44
CA GLY A 144 -18.94 11.66 -11.19
C GLY A 144 -17.56 11.98 -11.77
N MET A 145 -16.51 11.90 -10.93
CA MET A 145 -15.13 12.13 -11.36
C MET A 145 -14.69 11.15 -12.45
N LEU A 146 -15.01 9.86 -12.30
CA LEU A 146 -14.69 8.82 -13.29
C LEU A 146 -15.45 9.01 -14.60
N ARG A 147 -16.68 9.53 -14.56
CA ARG A 147 -17.46 9.89 -15.76
C ARG A 147 -16.80 11.04 -16.51
N SER A 148 -16.45 12.12 -15.81
CA SER A 148 -15.73 13.25 -16.43
C SER A 148 -14.42 12.79 -17.08
N PHE A 149 -13.66 11.92 -16.40
CA PHE A 149 -12.47 11.31 -16.98
C PHE A 149 -12.77 10.50 -18.25
N ALA A 150 -13.82 9.67 -18.25
CA ALA A 150 -14.22 8.87 -19.41
C ALA A 150 -14.64 9.75 -20.60
N ASP A 151 -15.37 10.84 -20.34
CA ASP A 151 -15.78 11.82 -21.34
C ASP A 151 -14.56 12.51 -21.97
N GLU A 152 -13.60 12.96 -21.15
CA GLU A 152 -12.33 13.56 -21.62
C GLU A 152 -11.47 12.60 -22.46
N ARG A 153 -11.45 11.32 -22.09
CA ARG A 153 -10.75 10.28 -22.87
C ARG A 153 -11.41 10.07 -24.22
N SER A 154 -12.73 9.93 -24.22
CA SER A 154 -13.54 9.69 -25.43
C SER A 154 -13.50 10.87 -26.40
N ALA A 155 -13.61 12.10 -25.90
CA ALA A 155 -13.48 13.32 -26.71
C ALA A 155 -12.09 13.45 -27.36
N ALA A 156 -11.06 12.91 -26.72
CA ALA A 156 -9.71 12.84 -27.27
C ALA A 156 -9.45 11.61 -28.17
N GLY A 157 -10.47 10.79 -28.44
CA GLY A 157 -10.34 9.55 -29.24
C GLY A 157 -9.52 8.46 -28.57
N ARG A 158 -9.36 8.50 -27.24
CA ARG A 158 -8.55 7.55 -26.47
C ARG A 158 -9.44 6.56 -25.73
N PRO A 159 -9.06 5.27 -25.62
CA PRO A 159 -9.90 4.28 -24.94
C PRO A 159 -10.05 4.60 -23.45
N VAL A 160 -11.24 4.31 -22.92
CA VAL A 160 -11.55 4.35 -21.48
C VAL A 160 -11.06 3.04 -20.84
N PRO A 161 -10.34 3.08 -19.71
CA PRO A 161 -9.89 1.88 -19.00
C PRO A 161 -11.06 0.97 -18.58
N ALA A 162 -10.86 -0.35 -18.64
CA ALA A 162 -11.89 -1.34 -18.35
C ALA A 162 -12.46 -1.25 -16.92
N ASP A 163 -11.62 -0.91 -15.94
CA ASP A 163 -12.04 -0.72 -14.55
C ASP A 163 -13.05 0.44 -14.43
N VAL A 164 -12.82 1.52 -15.17
CA VAL A 164 -13.73 2.69 -15.21
C VAL A 164 -15.05 2.31 -15.85
N VAL A 165 -15.02 1.59 -16.98
CA VAL A 165 -16.24 1.10 -17.64
C VAL A 165 -17.04 0.22 -16.68
N THR A 166 -16.38 -0.71 -15.99
CA THR A 166 -17.01 -1.62 -15.03
C THR A 166 -17.68 -0.87 -13.89
N ILE A 167 -16.98 0.10 -13.29
CA ILE A 167 -17.53 0.93 -12.21
C ILE A 167 -18.74 1.74 -12.70
N LEU A 168 -18.66 2.36 -13.89
CA LEU A 168 -19.73 3.18 -14.41
C LEU A 168 -20.96 2.36 -14.83
N ALA A 169 -20.78 1.11 -15.24
CA ALA A 169 -21.85 0.18 -15.62
C ALA A 169 -22.58 -0.46 -14.43
N GLY A 170 -21.93 -0.61 -13.26
CA GLY A 170 -22.60 -1.06 -12.05
C GLY A 170 -23.51 0.04 -11.50
N GLU A 171 -24.83 -0.12 -11.60
CA GLU A 171 -25.81 0.85 -11.11
C GLU A 171 -25.96 0.87 -9.57
N ALA A 172 -26.46 2.03 -9.12
CA ALA A 172 -27.00 2.48 -7.83
C ALA A 172 -27.21 1.46 -6.70
#